data_AF-A0A0H5CFK6-F1
#
_entry.id   AF-A0A0H5CFK6-F1
#
_cell.length_a   1.000
_cell.length_b   1.000
_cell.length_c   1.000
_cell.angle_alpha   90.00
_cell.angle_beta   90.00
_cell.angle_gamma   90.00
#
_symmetry.space_group_name_H-M   'P 1'
#
loop_
_entity.id
_entity.type
_entity.pdbx_description
1 polymer ?
#
loop_
_entity_poly.entity_id
_entity_poly.type
_entity_poly.pdbx_seq_one_letter_code
_entity_poly.pdbx_strand_id
1 'polypeptide(L)'
;MNVDELLERAGEHWRAEQPPPPDFDFTRFTHRRRWTVAAAATAAAAVVITGVAVLGRTPAADPASAHQSDGSGSTTSATDVRVGPEGLIVRDGMTVRAQGRVVAAPGKPVRFCAPTPITAIGGGPDPYFADCQHTGVTVTGVDLAQLTDSRGEGGTVAGGATLTGVYTAGVVRVTLQGPLPPATVTPIPARPVPCAAPPGGWSPTGLAENHALHDYLEQQGDNIGATWVGYPDGPPTPPTGSPGYLKPAVMVIEVVAGDIDRIRAELDARYAGDLCVVAAPPAAVSKAEASRIMEAIRPIMEDRTSGIYTTGGGGGDRIKVELVMVDQRLFDRFAAIGIDRIDLEPWLRPV
;
A
#
# COMPACT_ATOMS: atom_id res chain seq x y z
N MET A 1 13.58 45.85 -12.35
CA MET A 1 12.42 45.31 -11.64
C MET A 1 12.83 43.93 -11.14
N ASN A 2 12.89 43.73 -9.82
CA ASN A 2 13.35 42.48 -9.19
C ASN A 2 12.22 41.43 -9.28
N VAL A 3 12.57 40.15 -9.43
CA VAL A 3 11.62 39.02 -9.42
C VAL A 3 10.84 39.00 -8.10
N ASP A 4 11.48 39.29 -6.97
CA ASP A 4 10.83 39.31 -5.66
C ASP A 4 9.70 40.35 -5.61
N GLU A 5 9.94 41.55 -6.14
CA GLU A 5 8.96 42.64 -6.19
C GLU A 5 7.77 42.29 -7.11
N LEU A 6 8.03 41.50 -8.16
CA LEU A 6 7.02 41.01 -9.10
C LEU A 6 6.13 39.95 -8.44
N LEU A 7 6.73 39.03 -7.68
CA LEU A 7 6.04 37.99 -6.93
C LEU A 7 5.23 38.55 -5.77
N GLU A 8 5.76 39.54 -5.04
CA GLU A 8 5.06 40.21 -3.95
C GLU A 8 3.81 40.93 -4.48
N ARG A 9 3.96 41.72 -5.56
CA ARG A 9 2.85 42.45 -6.19
C ARG A 9 1.81 41.50 -6.80
N ALA A 10 2.23 40.38 -7.40
CA ALA A 10 1.31 39.35 -7.89
C ALA A 10 0.54 38.66 -6.74
N GLY A 11 1.21 38.39 -5.61
CA GLY A 11 0.60 37.80 -4.44
C GLY A 11 -0.39 38.74 -3.74
N GLU A 12 -0.12 40.03 -3.70
CA GLU A 12 -1.05 41.05 -3.23
C GLU A 12 -2.29 41.14 -4.13
N HIS A 13 -2.09 41.17 -5.45
CA HIS A 13 -3.19 41.23 -6.40
C HIS A 13 -4.07 39.97 -6.31
N TRP A 14 -3.47 38.79 -6.25
CA TRP A 14 -4.19 37.53 -6.08
C TRP A 14 -5.03 37.49 -4.79
N ARG A 15 -4.49 37.99 -3.67
CA ARG A 15 -5.22 38.09 -2.38
C ARG A 15 -6.40 39.06 -2.45
N ALA A 16 -6.24 40.19 -3.16
CA ALA A 16 -7.30 41.17 -3.34
C ALA A 16 -8.44 40.68 -4.24
N GLU A 17 -8.15 39.77 -5.18
CA GLU A 17 -9.14 39.17 -6.07
C GLU A 17 -9.83 37.93 -5.51
N GLN A 18 -9.38 37.40 -4.37
CA GLN A 18 -10.10 36.30 -3.75
C GLN A 18 -11.47 36.77 -3.27
N PRO A 19 -12.56 36.06 -3.62
CA PRO A 19 -13.85 36.34 -3.00
C PRO A 19 -13.72 36.19 -1.48
N PRO A 20 -14.51 36.95 -0.70
CA PRO A 20 -14.53 36.76 0.75
C PRO A 20 -14.80 35.29 1.04
N PRO A 21 -14.11 34.69 2.03
CA PRO A 21 -14.36 33.31 2.38
C PRO A 21 -15.85 33.14 2.64
N PRO A 22 -16.48 32.07 2.13
CA PRO A 22 -17.89 31.84 2.36
C PRO A 22 -18.16 31.83 3.87
N ASP A 23 -19.22 32.49 4.30
CA ASP A 23 -19.64 32.47 5.70
C ASP A 23 -19.74 31.02 6.14
N PHE A 24 -18.94 30.66 7.15
CA PHE A 24 -19.00 29.34 7.75
C PHE A 24 -20.34 29.23 8.48
N ASP A 25 -21.28 28.54 7.85
CA ASP A 25 -22.57 28.22 8.45
C ASP A 25 -22.42 27.14 9.53
N PHE A 26 -22.16 27.58 10.76
CA PHE A 26 -22.09 26.70 11.93
C PHE A 26 -23.43 26.04 12.27
N THR A 27 -24.57 26.46 11.67
CA THR A 27 -25.87 25.85 11.95
C THR A 27 -26.02 24.44 11.38
N ARG A 28 -25.20 24.07 10.39
CA ARG A 28 -25.13 22.69 9.87
C ARG A 28 -24.55 21.69 10.86
N PHE A 29 -23.77 22.14 11.85
CA PHE A 29 -23.15 21.28 12.86
C PHE A 29 -23.96 21.17 14.15
N THR A 30 -24.91 22.08 14.41
CA THR A 30 -25.73 22.07 15.64
C THR A 30 -27.00 21.24 15.54
N HIS A 31 -27.36 20.73 14.35
CA HIS A 31 -28.54 19.88 14.14
C HIS A 31 -28.28 18.35 14.16
N ARG A 32 -27.31 17.88 14.96
CA ARG A 32 -27.22 16.45 15.31
C ARG A 32 -28.04 16.13 16.57
N ARG A 33 -29.23 15.58 16.30
CA ARG A 33 -29.87 14.46 17.03
C ARG A 33 -30.02 14.62 18.55
N ARG A 34 -31.13 15.26 18.96
CA ARG A 34 -31.78 15.00 20.26
C ARG A 34 -32.16 13.51 20.32
N TRP A 35 -31.33 12.68 20.94
CA TRP A 35 -31.77 11.39 21.44
C TRP A 35 -32.62 11.65 22.67
N THR A 36 -33.92 11.46 22.55
CA THR A 36 -34.83 11.33 23.68
C THR A 36 -34.45 10.07 24.44
N VAL A 37 -33.82 10.23 25.61
CA VAL A 37 -33.68 9.17 26.60
C VAL A 37 -35.06 8.98 27.23
N ALA A 38 -35.80 7.98 26.73
CA ALA A 38 -36.99 7.50 27.40
C ALA A 38 -36.55 6.57 28.54
N ALA A 39 -36.74 7.02 29.77
CA ALA A 39 -36.63 6.20 30.96
C ALA A 39 -37.73 5.13 30.96
N ALA A 40 -37.35 3.86 30.98
CA ALA A 40 -38.24 2.75 31.28
C ALA A 40 -37.69 1.99 32.49
N ALA A 41 -38.41 2.13 33.60
CA ALA A 41 -38.25 1.35 34.80
C ALA A 41 -39.06 0.05 34.67
N THR A 42 -38.42 -1.11 34.86
CA THR A 42 -39.05 -2.38 35.25
C THR A 42 -37.94 -3.25 35.85
N ALA A 43 -37.93 -3.41 37.17
CA ALA A 43 -38.57 -4.48 37.92
C ALA A 43 -37.74 -5.78 37.94
N ALA A 44 -37.29 -6.12 39.15
CA ALA A 44 -36.57 -7.32 39.49
C ALA A 44 -37.36 -8.60 39.17
N ALA A 45 -36.66 -9.64 38.74
CA ALA A 45 -37.05 -11.02 38.96
C ALA A 45 -35.80 -11.90 39.07
N ALA A 46 -35.67 -12.54 40.22
CA ALA A 46 -34.68 -13.55 40.52
C ALA A 46 -34.88 -14.79 39.62
N VAL A 47 -33.78 -15.36 39.12
CA VAL A 47 -33.77 -16.75 38.66
C VAL A 47 -32.67 -17.49 39.38
N VAL A 48 -33.12 -18.55 40.04
CA VAL A 48 -32.41 -19.50 40.87
C VAL A 48 -31.42 -20.29 40.01
N ILE A 49 -30.15 -20.33 40.41
CA ILE A 49 -29.15 -21.25 39.87
C ILE A 49 -29.24 -22.55 40.69
N THR A 50 -29.76 -23.62 40.08
CA THR A 50 -29.78 -24.96 40.66
C THR A 50 -29.21 -25.98 39.69
N GLY A 51 -28.09 -26.61 40.09
CA GLY A 51 -27.65 -27.97 39.70
C GLY A 51 -27.19 -28.15 38.25
N VAL A 52 -26.26 -29.04 37.91
CA VAL A 52 -25.80 -30.26 38.57
C VAL A 52 -24.37 -30.54 38.11
N ALA A 53 -23.49 -30.82 39.07
CA ALA A 53 -22.18 -31.40 38.81
C ALA A 53 -22.35 -32.90 38.49
N VAL A 54 -21.96 -33.31 37.29
CA VAL A 54 -21.80 -34.74 36.96
C VAL A 54 -20.32 -35.10 37.11
N LEU A 55 -20.03 -35.74 38.24
CA LEU A 55 -18.82 -36.52 38.48
C LEU A 55 -18.91 -37.81 37.64
N GLY A 56 -18.12 -37.89 36.57
CA GLY A 56 -17.90 -39.11 35.80
C GLY A 56 -16.52 -39.68 36.08
N ARG A 57 -16.45 -40.74 36.89
CA ARG A 57 -15.26 -41.52 37.24
C ARG A 57 -14.56 -42.10 36.01
N THR A 58 -13.23 -42.04 36.05
CA THR A 58 -12.27 -42.91 35.37
C THR A 58 -12.37 -44.36 35.83
N PRO A 59 -12.08 -45.33 34.94
CA PRO A 59 -11.30 -46.50 35.28
C PRO A 59 -9.91 -46.41 34.64
N ALA A 60 -8.91 -46.71 35.45
CA ALA A 60 -7.51 -46.91 35.09
C ALA A 60 -7.24 -48.36 34.61
N ALA A 61 -6.00 -48.57 34.15
CA ALA A 61 -5.33 -49.80 33.69
C ALA A 61 -5.49 -50.10 32.19
N ASP A 62 -4.44 -50.29 31.38
CA ASP A 62 -3.07 -50.77 31.66
C ASP A 62 -2.03 -50.28 30.62
N PRO A 63 -0.72 -50.43 30.89
CA PRO A 63 0.39 -49.87 30.13
C PRO A 63 0.86 -50.76 28.97
N ALA A 64 1.81 -50.22 28.20
CA ALA A 64 2.62 -50.87 27.16
C ALA A 64 2.05 -50.85 25.74
N SER A 65 2.52 -49.91 24.93
CA SER A 65 3.59 -50.22 23.96
C SER A 65 4.00 -48.96 23.21
N ALA A 66 5.28 -48.67 23.30
CA ALA A 66 5.95 -47.68 22.48
C ALA A 66 5.96 -48.14 21.02
N HIS A 67 5.44 -47.31 20.13
CA HIS A 67 5.97 -47.14 18.79
C HIS A 67 5.84 -45.66 18.44
N GLN A 68 6.92 -44.92 18.74
CA GLN A 68 7.25 -43.68 18.06
C GLN A 68 7.45 -44.03 16.60
N SER A 69 6.42 -43.79 15.79
CA SER A 69 6.60 -43.62 14.35
C SER A 69 6.94 -42.15 14.15
N ASP A 70 8.24 -41.88 14.00
CA ASP A 70 8.78 -40.64 13.44
C ASP A 70 8.26 -40.48 12.00
N GLY A 71 7.01 -40.07 11.88
CA GLY A 71 6.48 -39.44 10.69
C GLY A 71 7.03 -38.03 10.65
N SER A 72 8.29 -37.88 10.23
CA SER A 72 8.86 -36.61 9.79
C SER A 72 8.08 -36.17 8.55
N GLY A 73 6.89 -35.62 8.81
CA GLY A 73 6.13 -34.82 7.87
C GLY A 73 6.96 -33.58 7.64
N SER A 74 7.90 -33.68 6.70
CA SER A 74 8.44 -32.56 6.00
C SER A 74 7.24 -31.85 5.39
N THR A 75 6.69 -30.89 6.12
CA THR A 75 6.02 -29.75 5.53
C THR A 75 7.08 -29.08 4.68
N THR A 76 7.25 -29.58 3.46
CA THR A 76 7.75 -28.80 2.33
C THR A 76 6.88 -27.56 2.31
N SER A 77 7.35 -26.51 3.01
CA SER A 77 7.04 -25.15 2.66
C SER A 77 7.16 -25.11 1.15
N ALA A 78 6.04 -24.88 0.48
CA ALA A 78 5.97 -24.76 -0.96
C ALA A 78 7.16 -23.90 -1.36
N THR A 79 8.12 -24.53 -2.06
CA THR A 79 9.25 -23.83 -2.64
C THR A 79 8.62 -22.67 -3.38
N ASP A 80 8.86 -21.46 -2.88
CA ASP A 80 8.43 -20.22 -3.48
C ASP A 80 9.17 -20.15 -4.82
N VAL A 81 8.59 -20.80 -5.83
CA VAL A 81 9.08 -20.76 -7.20
C VAL A 81 8.90 -19.32 -7.58
N ARG A 82 9.99 -18.56 -7.44
CA ARG A 82 10.05 -17.17 -7.89
C ARG A 82 9.70 -17.18 -9.36
N VAL A 83 8.44 -16.86 -9.65
CA VAL A 83 7.97 -16.68 -11.00
C VAL A 83 8.73 -15.47 -11.53
N GLY A 84 9.63 -15.71 -12.48
CA GLY A 84 10.31 -14.62 -13.17
C GLY A 84 9.28 -13.68 -13.82
N PRO A 85 9.67 -12.47 -14.23
CA PRO A 85 8.73 -11.47 -14.75
C PRO A 85 7.97 -11.98 -15.99
N GLU A 86 8.53 -12.91 -16.75
CA GLU A 86 7.88 -13.63 -17.87
C GLU A 86 6.62 -14.40 -17.45
N GLY A 87 6.61 -14.99 -16.25
CA GLY A 87 5.47 -15.75 -15.75
C GLY A 87 4.34 -14.87 -15.20
N LEU A 88 4.52 -13.54 -15.22
CA LEU A 88 3.45 -12.57 -14.94
C LEU A 88 2.60 -12.26 -16.19
N ILE A 89 3.04 -12.66 -17.38
CA ILE A 89 2.37 -12.36 -18.65
C ILE A 89 1.05 -13.12 -18.73
N VAL A 90 -0.06 -12.38 -18.80
CA VAL A 90 -1.40 -12.91 -19.04
C VAL A 90 -1.61 -13.09 -20.54
N ARG A 91 -2.09 -14.28 -20.93
CA ARG A 91 -2.44 -14.63 -22.31
C ARG A 91 -3.88 -15.14 -22.39
N ASP A 92 -4.44 -15.09 -23.59
CA ASP A 92 -5.75 -15.69 -23.85
C ASP A 92 -5.75 -17.18 -23.52
N GLY A 93 -6.84 -17.64 -22.91
CA GLY A 93 -7.00 -19.02 -22.42
C GLY A 93 -6.38 -19.29 -21.06
N MET A 94 -5.59 -18.37 -20.49
CA MET A 94 -5.01 -18.57 -19.15
C MET A 94 -6.07 -18.44 -18.06
N THR A 95 -5.90 -19.24 -17.01
CA THR A 95 -6.61 -19.01 -15.76
C THR A 95 -5.91 -17.88 -15.01
N VAL A 96 -6.69 -16.91 -14.54
CA VAL A 96 -6.21 -15.75 -13.80
C VAL A 96 -6.97 -15.58 -12.50
N ARG A 97 -6.35 -14.92 -11.52
CA ARG A 97 -6.93 -14.59 -10.23
C ARG A 97 -6.62 -13.17 -9.80
N ALA A 98 -7.58 -12.53 -9.15
CA ALA A 98 -7.45 -11.21 -8.53
C ALA A 98 -8.47 -11.01 -7.40
N GLN A 99 -8.23 -9.97 -6.59
CA GLN A 99 -9.09 -9.54 -5.49
C GLN A 99 -9.44 -8.06 -5.66
N GLY A 100 -10.71 -7.68 -5.67
CA GLY A 100 -11.06 -6.28 -5.94
C GLY A 100 -12.54 -6.00 -5.83
N ARG A 101 -12.95 -4.86 -6.40
CA ARG A 101 -14.34 -4.40 -6.41
C ARG A 101 -15.00 -4.76 -7.73
N VAL A 102 -16.18 -5.36 -7.68
CA VAL A 102 -17.07 -5.54 -8.82
C VAL A 102 -18.02 -4.36 -8.89
N VAL A 103 -18.28 -3.85 -10.10
CA VAL A 103 -19.28 -2.82 -10.39
C VAL A 103 -20.17 -3.28 -11.53
N ALA A 104 -21.48 -3.32 -11.31
CA ALA A 104 -22.49 -3.71 -12.28
C ALA A 104 -23.53 -2.58 -12.41
N ALA A 105 -23.47 -1.83 -13.50
CA ALA A 105 -24.41 -0.75 -13.81
C ALA A 105 -25.40 -1.19 -14.91
N PRO A 106 -26.65 -0.67 -14.92
CA PRO A 106 -27.63 -1.01 -15.94
C PRO A 106 -27.13 -0.72 -17.36
N GLY A 107 -27.27 -1.69 -18.27
CA GLY A 107 -26.88 -1.53 -19.68
C GLY A 107 -25.37 -1.46 -19.95
N LYS A 108 -24.52 -1.64 -18.93
CA LYS A 108 -23.05 -1.67 -19.07
C LYS A 108 -22.50 -3.07 -18.77
N PRO A 109 -21.36 -3.45 -19.37
CA PRO A 109 -20.62 -4.64 -18.95
C PRO A 109 -20.23 -4.56 -17.47
N VAL A 110 -20.23 -5.71 -16.78
CA VAL A 110 -19.75 -5.79 -15.40
C VAL A 110 -18.23 -5.60 -15.38
N ARG A 111 -17.75 -4.77 -14.45
CA ARG A 111 -16.34 -4.40 -14.29
C ARG A 111 -15.77 -4.97 -13.01
N PHE A 112 -14.54 -5.45 -13.06
CA PHE A 112 -13.76 -5.86 -11.89
C PHE A 112 -12.54 -4.95 -11.78
N CYS A 113 -12.48 -4.22 -10.68
CA CYS A 113 -11.59 -3.09 -10.47
C CYS A 113 -10.42 -3.46 -9.56
N ALA A 114 -9.22 -3.06 -9.98
CA ALA A 114 -8.03 -3.07 -9.16
C ALA A 114 -8.20 -2.10 -7.96
N PRO A 115 -7.57 -2.40 -6.81
CA PRO A 115 -7.59 -1.53 -5.64
C PRO A 115 -6.66 -0.33 -5.86
N THR A 116 -7.11 0.64 -6.66
CA THR A 116 -6.33 1.86 -6.90
C THR A 116 -6.36 2.78 -5.68
N PRO A 117 -5.28 3.53 -5.40
CA PRO A 117 -5.32 4.61 -4.42
C PRO A 117 -6.42 5.59 -4.79
N ILE A 118 -7.37 5.79 -3.87
CA ILE A 118 -8.38 6.85 -4.00
C ILE A 118 -7.85 8.08 -3.24
N THR A 119 -7.71 9.21 -3.93
CA THR A 119 -7.41 10.48 -3.26
C THR A 119 -8.60 10.83 -2.38
N ALA A 120 -8.43 10.77 -1.06
CA ALA A 120 -9.47 11.12 -0.08
C ALA A 120 -9.81 12.62 -0.05
N ILE A 121 -9.15 13.43 -0.89
CA ILE A 121 -9.24 14.89 -0.89
C ILE A 121 -9.99 15.32 -2.16
N GLY A 122 -11.17 15.92 -1.99
CA GLY A 122 -12.01 16.44 -3.06
C GLY A 122 -13.39 15.77 -3.07
N GLY A 123 -14.46 16.57 -2.93
CA GLY A 123 -15.86 16.11 -2.87
C GLY A 123 -16.41 15.63 -4.22
N GLY A 124 -15.73 14.69 -4.87
CA GLY A 124 -16.19 14.04 -6.09
C GLY A 124 -17.35 13.06 -5.85
N PRO A 125 -17.89 12.47 -6.94
CA PRO A 125 -18.84 11.35 -6.85
C PRO A 125 -18.27 10.24 -5.97
N ASP A 126 -19.14 9.49 -5.26
CA ASP A 126 -18.68 8.39 -4.42
C ASP A 126 -17.80 7.44 -5.26
N PRO A 127 -16.49 7.34 -4.96
CA PRO A 127 -15.58 6.50 -5.73
C PRO A 127 -16.00 5.02 -5.70
N TYR A 128 -16.87 4.65 -4.76
CA TYR A 128 -17.43 3.31 -4.62
C TYR A 128 -18.28 2.85 -5.81
N PHE A 129 -18.85 3.74 -6.63
CA PHE A 129 -19.63 3.37 -7.82
C PHE A 129 -18.93 3.68 -9.15
N ALA A 130 -17.70 4.22 -9.13
CA ALA A 130 -16.94 4.47 -10.34
C ALA A 130 -16.54 3.15 -11.04
N ASP A 131 -16.72 3.08 -12.37
CA ASP A 131 -16.60 1.87 -13.20
C ASP A 131 -15.16 1.43 -13.55
N CYS A 132 -14.16 2.05 -12.91
CA CYS A 132 -12.72 1.78 -13.06
C CYS A 132 -12.29 1.59 -14.53
N GLN A 133 -12.72 2.52 -15.39
CA GLN A 133 -12.53 2.41 -16.84
C GLN A 133 -11.09 2.07 -17.27
N HIS A 134 -10.08 2.55 -16.54
CA HIS A 134 -8.65 2.35 -16.86
C HIS A 134 -7.92 1.40 -15.90
N THR A 135 -8.58 0.98 -14.82
CA THR A 135 -7.95 0.24 -13.72
C THR A 135 -8.75 -1.02 -13.37
N GLY A 136 -9.27 -1.68 -14.39
CA GLY A 136 -10.05 -2.91 -14.24
C GLY A 136 -10.25 -3.66 -15.55
N VAL A 137 -10.89 -4.83 -15.44
CA VAL A 137 -11.21 -5.72 -16.57
C VAL A 137 -12.72 -5.95 -16.66
N THR A 138 -13.18 -6.34 -17.85
CA THR A 138 -14.57 -6.79 -18.01
C THR A 138 -14.68 -8.21 -17.49
N VAL A 139 -15.77 -8.50 -16.80
CA VAL A 139 -16.03 -9.84 -16.24
C VAL A 139 -17.42 -10.34 -16.61
N THR A 140 -17.56 -11.67 -16.68
CA THR A 140 -18.85 -12.33 -16.89
C THR A 140 -18.99 -13.51 -15.93
N GLY A 141 -20.23 -13.87 -15.59
CA GLY A 141 -20.50 -14.97 -14.66
C GLY A 141 -20.33 -14.63 -13.18
N VAL A 142 -20.27 -13.35 -12.82
CA VAL A 142 -20.25 -12.91 -11.42
C VAL A 142 -21.64 -13.04 -10.81
N ASP A 143 -21.72 -13.62 -9.63
CA ASP A 143 -22.93 -13.60 -8.80
C ASP A 143 -22.94 -12.35 -7.91
N LEU A 144 -23.79 -11.38 -8.26
CA LEU A 144 -23.89 -10.11 -7.55
C LEU A 144 -24.42 -10.26 -6.11
N ALA A 145 -25.14 -11.34 -5.82
CA ALA A 145 -25.67 -11.62 -4.48
C ALA A 145 -24.59 -12.12 -3.51
N GLN A 146 -23.44 -12.57 -4.03
CA GLN A 146 -22.30 -13.07 -3.23
C GLN A 146 -21.19 -12.03 -3.04
N LEU A 147 -21.41 -10.77 -3.43
CA LEU A 147 -20.43 -9.71 -3.21
C LEU A 147 -20.37 -9.33 -1.73
N THR A 148 -19.17 -9.16 -1.19
CA THR A 148 -18.96 -8.64 0.16
C THR A 148 -19.18 -7.13 0.19
N ASP A 149 -19.66 -6.59 1.31
CA ASP A 149 -19.91 -5.15 1.50
C ASP A 149 -20.78 -4.52 0.40
N SER A 150 -21.66 -5.31 -0.22
CA SER A 150 -22.44 -4.90 -1.39
C SER A 150 -23.33 -3.69 -1.12
N ARG A 151 -23.34 -2.73 -2.04
CA ARG A 151 -24.19 -1.53 -2.01
C ARG A 151 -24.85 -1.31 -3.36
N GLY A 152 -26.03 -0.70 -3.32
CA GLY A 152 -26.79 -0.33 -4.50
C GLY A 152 -27.12 1.16 -4.54
N GLU A 153 -26.88 1.82 -5.67
CA GLU A 153 -27.30 3.20 -5.91
C GLU A 153 -27.70 3.38 -7.39
N GLY A 154 -28.88 3.96 -7.65
CA GLY A 154 -29.35 4.22 -9.01
C GLY A 154 -29.39 2.98 -9.93
N GLY A 155 -29.63 1.79 -9.36
CA GLY A 155 -29.60 0.52 -10.09
C GLY A 155 -28.19 -0.05 -10.34
N THR A 156 -27.14 0.66 -9.94
CA THR A 156 -25.76 0.15 -9.93
C THR A 156 -25.52 -0.64 -8.65
N VAL A 157 -24.96 -1.83 -8.77
CA VAL A 157 -24.50 -2.65 -7.64
C VAL A 157 -22.98 -2.68 -7.62
N ALA A 158 -22.38 -2.47 -6.45
CA ALA A 158 -20.94 -2.60 -6.26
C ALA A 158 -20.62 -3.35 -4.97
N GLY A 159 -19.52 -4.11 -4.96
CA GLY A 159 -19.10 -4.92 -3.80
C GLY A 159 -17.75 -5.60 -4.03
N GLY A 160 -17.18 -6.19 -2.98
CA GLY A 160 -15.90 -6.89 -3.02
C GLY A 160 -16.02 -8.36 -3.44
N ALA A 161 -15.01 -8.87 -4.15
CA ALA A 161 -14.87 -10.30 -4.44
C ALA A 161 -13.41 -10.71 -4.70
N THR A 162 -13.12 -11.99 -4.46
CA THR A 162 -11.98 -12.71 -5.04
C THR A 162 -12.48 -13.49 -6.25
N LEU A 163 -11.96 -13.23 -7.45
CA LEU A 163 -12.38 -13.89 -8.68
C LEU A 163 -11.24 -14.72 -9.25
N THR A 164 -11.56 -15.94 -9.70
CA THR A 164 -10.72 -16.77 -10.57
C THR A 164 -11.51 -17.10 -11.82
N GLY A 165 -10.87 -17.02 -12.99
CA GLY A 165 -11.55 -17.26 -14.26
C GLY A 165 -10.60 -17.40 -15.43
N VAL A 166 -11.14 -17.65 -16.61
CA VAL A 166 -10.36 -17.74 -17.85
C VAL A 166 -10.36 -16.39 -18.54
N TYR A 167 -9.17 -15.84 -18.80
CA TYR A 167 -8.99 -14.61 -19.55
C TYR A 167 -9.09 -14.89 -21.06
N THR A 168 -9.84 -14.08 -21.80
CA THR A 168 -9.94 -14.14 -23.26
C THR A 168 -10.35 -12.78 -23.81
N ALA A 169 -9.55 -12.20 -24.72
CA ALA A 169 -9.85 -10.95 -25.41
C ALA A 169 -10.29 -9.80 -24.47
N GLY A 170 -9.58 -9.62 -23.35
CA GLY A 170 -9.89 -8.56 -22.37
C GLY A 170 -11.05 -8.86 -21.41
N VAL A 171 -11.63 -10.06 -21.46
CA VAL A 171 -12.73 -10.49 -20.60
C VAL A 171 -12.29 -11.65 -19.72
N VAL A 172 -12.58 -11.58 -18.42
CA VAL A 172 -12.45 -12.73 -17.52
C VAL A 172 -13.81 -13.41 -17.37
N ARG A 173 -13.90 -14.64 -17.86
CA ARG A 173 -15.04 -15.51 -17.58
C ARG A 173 -14.83 -16.18 -16.22
N VAL A 174 -15.57 -15.72 -15.22
CA VAL A 174 -15.44 -16.20 -13.84
C VAL A 174 -15.86 -17.67 -13.76
N THR A 175 -15.00 -18.49 -13.15
CA THR A 175 -15.25 -19.91 -12.88
C THR A 175 -15.32 -20.20 -11.38
N LEU A 176 -14.73 -19.33 -10.56
CA LEU A 176 -14.79 -19.39 -9.11
C LEU A 176 -14.86 -17.97 -8.54
N GLN A 177 -15.81 -17.76 -7.63
CA GLN A 177 -15.98 -16.54 -6.88
C GLN A 177 -15.88 -16.86 -5.38
N GLY A 178 -15.11 -16.06 -4.66
CA GLY A 178 -15.00 -16.11 -3.20
C GLY A 178 -15.16 -14.72 -2.58
N PRO A 179 -15.31 -14.64 -1.26
CA PRO A 179 -15.39 -13.35 -0.58
C PRO A 179 -14.09 -12.56 -0.76
N LEU A 180 -14.17 -11.23 -0.70
CA LEU A 180 -12.98 -10.40 -0.52
C LEU A 180 -12.52 -10.59 0.94
N PRO A 181 -11.28 -11.04 1.19
CA PRO A 181 -10.75 -11.07 2.54
C PRO A 181 -10.80 -9.66 3.15
N PRO A 182 -11.04 -9.52 4.46
CA PRO A 182 -10.91 -8.22 5.10
C PRO A 182 -9.52 -7.66 4.81
N ALA A 183 -9.46 -6.36 4.48
CA ALA A 183 -8.20 -5.69 4.25
C ALA A 183 -7.32 -5.82 5.50
N THR A 184 -6.36 -6.73 5.45
CA THR A 184 -5.33 -6.81 6.47
C THR A 184 -4.40 -5.64 6.22
N VAL A 185 -4.42 -4.67 7.11
CA VAL A 185 -3.32 -3.71 7.21
C VAL A 185 -2.13 -4.52 7.71
N THR A 186 -1.38 -5.11 6.77
CA THR A 186 -0.09 -5.72 7.09
C THR A 186 0.77 -4.57 7.59
N PRO A 187 1.18 -4.57 8.87
CA PRO A 187 2.11 -3.58 9.35
C PRO A 187 3.33 -3.67 8.43
N ILE A 188 3.69 -2.57 7.78
CA ILE A 188 4.93 -2.52 7.01
C ILE A 188 6.03 -2.83 8.04
N PRO A 189 6.74 -3.96 7.94
CA PRO A 189 7.74 -4.30 8.92
C PRO A 189 8.77 -3.17 8.91
N ALA A 190 9.02 -2.59 10.09
CA ALA A 190 10.03 -1.55 10.20
C ALA A 190 11.37 -2.16 9.80
N ARG A 191 11.98 -1.64 8.73
CA ARG A 191 13.32 -2.04 8.33
C ARG A 191 14.29 -1.61 9.44
N PRO A 192 15.11 -2.53 10.00
CA PRO A 192 16.04 -2.17 11.05
C PRO A 192 17.09 -1.20 10.53
N VAL A 193 17.47 -0.21 11.33
CA VAL A 193 18.57 0.71 11.01
C VAL A 193 19.87 -0.09 10.99
N PRO A 194 20.63 -0.10 9.88
CA PRO A 194 21.79 -0.97 9.74
C PRO A 194 23.03 -0.48 10.51
N CYS A 195 23.07 0.80 10.90
CA CYS A 195 24.15 1.35 11.70
C CYS A 195 23.95 1.09 13.20
N ALA A 196 25.05 0.88 13.91
CA ALA A 196 25.05 0.97 15.37
C ALA A 196 24.72 2.41 15.82
N ALA A 197 24.06 2.53 16.97
CA ALA A 197 23.80 3.84 17.57
C ALA A 197 25.12 4.55 17.93
N PRO A 198 25.20 5.89 17.76
CA PRO A 198 26.35 6.65 18.20
C PRO A 198 26.47 6.62 19.74
N PRO A 199 27.63 7.01 20.31
CA PRO A 199 27.75 7.20 21.75
C PRO A 199 26.67 8.15 22.28
N GLY A 200 25.89 7.71 23.26
CA GLY A 200 24.73 8.45 23.77
C GLY A 200 23.38 8.04 23.17
N GLY A 201 23.37 7.18 22.16
CA GLY A 201 22.16 6.69 21.51
C GLY A 201 21.67 7.60 20.38
N TRP A 202 20.61 7.18 19.69
CA TRP A 202 19.92 7.99 18.68
C TRP A 202 19.09 9.09 19.36
N SER A 203 19.07 10.29 18.79
CA SER A 203 18.35 11.44 19.30
C SER A 203 16.83 11.28 19.13
N PRO A 204 16.01 11.55 20.17
CA PRO A 204 14.55 11.53 20.05
C PRO A 204 13.99 12.80 19.40
N THR A 205 14.80 13.66 18.77
CA THR A 205 14.33 14.95 18.21
C THR A 205 13.51 14.80 16.92
N GLY A 206 13.42 13.60 16.36
CA GLY A 206 12.83 13.37 15.04
C GLY A 206 13.75 13.79 13.89
N LEU A 207 13.23 13.73 12.66
CA LEU A 207 13.97 14.15 11.47
C LEU A 207 14.11 15.68 11.43
N ALA A 208 15.32 16.16 11.19
CA ALA A 208 15.52 17.57 10.90
C ALA A 208 15.08 17.85 9.46
N GLU A 209 14.18 18.81 9.25
CA GLU A 209 13.95 19.35 7.91
C GLU A 209 15.25 19.98 7.40
N ASN A 210 15.70 19.58 6.21
CA ASN A 210 17.00 20.02 5.72
C ASN A 210 17.06 20.06 4.19
N HIS A 211 16.83 21.25 3.63
CA HIS A 211 16.99 21.51 2.19
C HIS A 211 18.42 21.23 1.71
N ALA A 212 19.44 21.55 2.51
CA ALA A 212 20.83 21.31 2.13
C ALA A 212 21.16 19.81 1.99
N LEU A 213 20.53 18.96 2.82
CA LEU A 213 20.60 17.51 2.63
C LEU A 213 19.96 17.11 1.30
N HIS A 214 18.74 17.58 1.02
CA HIS A 214 18.05 17.28 -0.23
C HIS A 214 18.89 17.66 -1.46
N ASP A 215 19.38 18.91 -1.51
CA ASP A 215 20.19 19.41 -2.62
C ASP A 215 21.47 18.60 -2.81
N TYR A 216 22.13 18.20 -1.71
CA TYR A 216 23.30 17.33 -1.78
C TYR A 216 22.96 15.95 -2.37
N LEU A 217 21.86 15.34 -1.93
CA LEU A 217 21.42 14.03 -2.45
C LEU A 217 21.01 14.08 -3.92
N GLU A 218 20.52 15.22 -4.42
CA GLU A 218 20.27 15.42 -5.85
C GLU A 218 21.57 15.57 -6.64
N GLN A 219 22.52 16.38 -6.13
CA GLN A 219 23.83 16.57 -6.77
C GLN A 219 24.66 15.28 -6.81
N GLN A 220 24.49 14.39 -5.81
CA GLN A 220 25.16 13.10 -5.73
C GLN A 220 24.32 11.95 -6.29
N GLY A 221 23.34 12.22 -7.18
CA GLY A 221 22.37 11.23 -7.64
C GLY A 221 22.96 9.95 -8.26
N ASP A 222 24.17 10.00 -8.83
CA ASP A 222 24.85 8.81 -9.36
C ASP A 222 25.51 7.94 -8.27
N ASN A 223 25.81 8.52 -7.10
CA ASN A 223 26.49 7.85 -5.98
C ASN A 223 25.52 7.36 -4.90
N ILE A 224 24.32 7.95 -4.83
CA ILE A 224 23.31 7.68 -3.80
C ILE A 224 22.21 6.79 -4.36
N GLY A 225 21.80 5.77 -3.60
CA GLY A 225 20.66 4.90 -3.86
C GLY A 225 19.43 5.32 -3.06
N ALA A 226 18.76 4.37 -2.39
CA ALA A 226 17.60 4.71 -1.57
C ALA A 226 17.94 5.59 -0.36
N THR A 227 17.00 6.47 -0.07
CA THR A 227 16.93 7.25 1.16
C THR A 227 15.64 6.87 1.89
N TRP A 228 15.73 6.46 3.15
CA TRP A 228 14.57 6.05 3.93
C TRP A 228 14.73 6.39 5.40
N VAL A 229 13.62 6.41 6.13
CA VAL A 229 13.60 6.72 7.56
C VAL A 229 13.48 5.43 8.33
N GLY A 230 14.48 5.14 9.17
CA GLY A 230 14.45 4.03 10.09
C GLY A 230 14.05 4.46 11.49
N TYR A 231 13.32 3.59 12.18
CA TYR A 231 12.90 3.80 13.56
C TYR A 231 13.46 2.67 14.42
N PRO A 232 14.64 2.85 15.05
CA PRO A 232 15.33 1.80 15.79
C PRO A 232 14.47 1.25 16.94
N ASP A 233 13.63 2.09 17.55
CA ASP A 233 12.71 1.73 18.64
C ASP A 233 11.26 1.52 18.15
N GLY A 234 11.12 1.17 16.88
CA GLY A 234 9.87 1.02 16.15
C GLY A 234 9.21 2.36 15.81
N PRO A 235 8.31 2.39 14.82
CA PRO A 235 7.68 3.63 14.38
C PRO A 235 6.86 4.27 15.51
N PRO A 236 6.61 5.60 15.43
CA PRO A 236 5.69 6.27 16.33
C PRO A 236 4.28 5.68 16.21
N THR A 237 3.64 5.34 17.33
CA THR A 237 2.29 4.75 17.37
C THR A 237 1.24 5.83 17.65
N PRO A 238 0.26 6.09 16.76
CA PRO A 238 -0.79 7.09 16.98
C PRO A 238 -1.53 6.91 18.33
N PRO A 239 -2.09 7.97 18.94
CA PRO A 239 -2.15 9.36 18.47
C PRO A 239 -0.92 10.20 18.87
N THR A 240 -0.48 11.07 17.96
CA THR A 240 0.69 11.99 17.97
C THR A 240 0.72 13.04 19.10
N GLY A 241 -0.08 12.91 20.15
CA GLY A 241 -0.33 13.96 21.15
C GLY A 241 0.22 13.73 22.56
N SER A 242 0.78 12.55 22.87
CA SER A 242 1.23 12.23 24.23
C SER A 242 2.71 12.60 24.46
N PRO A 243 3.08 13.15 25.64
CA PRO A 243 4.48 13.27 26.03
C PRO A 243 5.18 11.90 25.98
N GLY A 244 6.33 11.81 25.29
CA GLY A 244 7.04 10.53 25.03
C GLY A 244 6.75 9.88 23.67
N TYR A 245 6.01 10.55 22.78
CA TYR A 245 5.74 10.09 21.41
C TYR A 245 6.95 10.18 20.47
N LEU A 246 7.88 11.09 20.76
CA LEU A 246 9.05 11.29 19.92
C LEU A 246 10.02 10.12 20.11
N LYS A 247 9.97 9.19 19.16
CA LYS A 247 10.94 8.12 19.02
C LYS A 247 12.08 8.57 18.11
N PRO A 248 13.30 8.05 18.28
CA PRO A 248 14.39 8.34 17.37
C PRO A 248 14.00 7.98 15.93
N ALA A 249 14.38 8.86 15.01
CA ALA A 249 14.17 8.68 13.58
C ALA A 249 15.51 8.92 12.89
N VAL A 250 16.01 7.89 12.22
CA VAL A 250 17.33 7.90 11.59
C VAL A 250 17.14 8.01 10.08
N MET A 251 17.76 9.02 9.46
CA MET A 251 17.85 9.09 8.01
C MET A 251 18.88 8.07 7.54
N VAL A 252 18.45 7.07 6.79
CA VAL A 252 19.31 6.06 6.20
C VAL A 252 19.55 6.39 4.74
N ILE A 253 20.82 6.45 4.35
CA ILE A 253 21.28 6.75 3.00
C ILE A 253 22.14 5.60 2.52
N GLU A 254 21.72 4.98 1.43
CA GLU A 254 22.47 3.93 0.76
C GLU A 254 23.40 4.54 -0.29
N VAL A 255 24.68 4.16 -0.28
CA VAL A 255 25.70 4.59 -1.23
C VAL A 255 25.93 3.46 -2.22
N VAL A 256 25.58 3.69 -3.49
CA VAL A 256 25.74 2.70 -4.57
C VAL A 256 27.12 2.76 -5.22
N ALA A 257 27.77 3.91 -5.19
CA ALA A 257 29.09 4.14 -5.77
C ALA A 257 29.87 5.23 -5.03
N GLY A 258 31.20 5.15 -5.08
CA GLY A 258 32.11 6.12 -4.46
C GLY A 258 32.60 5.74 -3.07
N ASP A 259 33.28 6.68 -2.42
CA ASP A 259 33.84 6.54 -1.07
C ASP A 259 32.77 6.86 -0.02
N ILE A 260 32.34 5.83 0.71
CA ILE A 260 31.30 5.92 1.75
C ILE A 260 31.75 6.82 2.90
N ASP A 261 33.01 6.74 3.32
CA ASP A 261 33.52 7.52 4.45
C ASP A 261 33.56 9.00 4.09
N ARG A 262 33.98 9.32 2.86
CA ARG A 262 33.92 10.69 2.33
C ARG A 262 32.49 11.20 2.26
N ILE A 263 31.57 10.43 1.66
CA ILE A 263 30.14 10.83 1.54
C ILE A 263 29.53 11.04 2.93
N ARG A 264 29.85 10.17 3.89
CA ARG A 264 29.41 10.32 5.28
C ARG A 264 29.92 11.61 5.90
N ALA A 265 31.22 11.90 5.80
CA ALA A 265 31.79 13.13 6.36
C ALA A 265 31.13 14.39 5.75
N GLU A 266 30.84 14.38 4.45
CA GLU A 266 30.14 15.46 3.77
C GLU A 266 28.68 15.62 4.23
N LEU A 267 27.98 14.51 4.49
CA LEU A 267 26.61 14.52 5.01
C LEU A 267 26.56 14.96 6.47
N ASP A 268 27.46 14.48 7.32
CA ASP A 268 27.56 14.86 8.74
C ASP A 268 27.79 16.39 8.89
N ALA A 269 28.49 17.02 7.95
CA ALA A 269 28.67 18.47 7.92
C ALA A 269 27.41 19.26 7.54
N ARG A 270 26.40 18.61 6.94
CA ARG A 270 25.20 19.24 6.38
C ARG A 270 23.93 18.91 7.15
N TYR A 271 23.87 17.72 7.76
CA TYR A 271 22.70 17.20 8.43
C TYR A 271 22.94 17.02 9.92
N ALA A 272 22.20 17.78 10.73
CA ALA A 272 22.34 17.78 12.19
C ALA A 272 21.52 16.67 12.90
N GLY A 273 20.71 15.91 12.15
CA GLY A 273 19.91 14.82 12.70
C GLY A 273 20.65 13.48 12.70
N ASP A 274 19.99 12.44 13.20
CA ASP A 274 20.54 11.09 13.21
C ASP A 274 20.69 10.54 11.79
N LEU A 275 21.92 10.18 11.43
CA LEU A 275 22.29 9.70 10.10
C LEU A 275 22.86 8.28 10.17
N CYS A 276 22.48 7.46 9.19
CA CYS A 276 23.10 6.18 8.92
C CYS A 276 23.45 6.08 7.42
N VAL A 277 24.75 6.13 7.11
CA VAL A 277 25.25 5.99 5.74
C VAL A 277 25.84 4.59 5.59
N VAL A 278 25.37 3.84 4.60
CA VAL A 278 25.78 2.44 4.38
C VAL A 278 26.00 2.15 2.91
N ALA A 279 26.77 1.09 2.62
CA ALA A 279 26.85 0.55 1.27
C ALA A 279 25.47 0.02 0.84
N ALA A 280 25.06 0.34 -0.38
CA ALA A 280 23.85 -0.22 -0.96
C ALA A 280 24.05 -1.71 -1.30
N PRO A 281 22.97 -2.52 -1.33
CA PRO A 281 23.02 -3.86 -1.89
C PRO A 281 23.54 -3.87 -3.35
N PRO A 282 24.16 -4.97 -3.83
CA PRO A 282 24.71 -5.02 -5.20
C PRO A 282 23.69 -4.77 -6.33
N ALA A 283 22.41 -5.01 -6.07
CA ALA A 283 21.32 -4.79 -7.04
C ALA A 283 20.68 -3.41 -6.94
N ALA A 284 21.13 -2.56 -6.00
CA ALA A 284 20.59 -1.23 -5.79
C ALA A 284 20.73 -0.36 -7.04
N VAL A 285 19.73 0.49 -7.27
CA VAL A 285 19.74 1.50 -8.32
C VAL A 285 20.12 2.85 -7.74
N SER A 286 20.91 3.64 -8.47
CA SER A 286 21.20 5.01 -8.07
C SER A 286 19.95 5.88 -8.22
N LYS A 287 19.87 7.02 -7.53
CA LYS A 287 18.79 8.00 -7.71
C LYS A 287 18.74 8.50 -9.15
N ALA A 288 19.88 8.76 -9.76
CA ALA A 288 19.95 9.19 -11.16
C ALA A 288 19.46 8.10 -12.12
N GLU A 289 19.78 6.83 -11.87
CA GLU A 289 19.27 5.70 -12.64
C GLU A 289 17.75 5.51 -12.44
N ALA A 290 17.28 5.54 -11.20
CA ALA A 290 15.86 5.51 -10.87
C ALA A 290 15.08 6.61 -11.60
N SER A 291 15.58 7.84 -11.61
CA SER A 291 14.99 8.96 -12.36
C SER A 291 14.93 8.71 -13.86
N ARG A 292 16.00 8.15 -14.46
CA ARG A 292 16.01 7.77 -15.89
C ARG A 292 14.98 6.68 -16.20
N ILE A 293 14.86 5.66 -15.34
CA ILE A 293 13.86 4.60 -15.50
C ILE A 293 12.45 5.17 -15.39
N MET A 294 12.18 6.00 -14.38
CA MET A 294 10.87 6.64 -14.19
C MET A 294 10.50 7.53 -15.37
N GLU A 295 11.45 8.29 -15.92
CA GLU A 295 11.28 9.09 -17.13
C GLU A 295 10.90 8.20 -18.34
N ALA A 296 11.52 7.04 -18.48
CA ALA A 296 11.20 6.08 -19.54
C ALA A 296 9.85 5.38 -19.34
N ILE A 297 9.42 5.17 -18.10
CA ILE A 297 8.12 4.59 -17.75
C ILE A 297 6.98 5.60 -17.96
N ARG A 298 7.20 6.90 -17.77
CA ARG A 298 6.17 7.94 -17.87
C ARG A 298 5.28 7.84 -19.14
N PRO A 299 5.81 7.73 -20.37
CA PRO A 299 4.97 7.58 -21.56
C PRO A 299 4.22 6.24 -21.64
N ILE A 300 4.63 5.22 -20.88
CA ILE A 300 3.85 3.99 -20.70
C ILE A 300 2.66 4.26 -19.77
N MET A 301 2.89 4.99 -18.68
CA MET A 301 1.86 5.34 -17.71
C MET A 301 0.80 6.31 -18.28
N GLU A 302 1.21 7.24 -19.14
CA GLU A 302 0.28 8.16 -19.84
C GLU A 302 -0.63 7.42 -20.83
N ASP A 303 -0.20 6.26 -21.33
CA ASP A 303 -1.04 5.36 -22.11
C ASP A 303 -2.04 4.65 -21.19
N ARG A 304 -3.29 5.11 -21.19
CA ARG A 304 -4.38 4.55 -20.37
C ARG A 304 -4.65 3.07 -20.63
N THR A 305 -4.16 2.50 -21.73
CA THR A 305 -4.29 1.07 -22.02
C THR A 305 -3.24 0.22 -21.30
N SER A 306 -2.19 0.83 -20.74
CA SER A 306 -1.16 0.12 -19.96
C SER A 306 -1.69 -0.45 -18.64
N GLY A 307 -2.80 0.11 -18.13
CA GLY A 307 -3.36 -0.27 -16.83
C GLY A 307 -2.44 0.05 -15.65
N ILE A 308 -1.38 0.84 -15.84
CA ILE A 308 -0.51 1.32 -14.75
C ILE A 308 -1.29 2.36 -13.95
N TYR A 309 -1.41 2.13 -12.64
CA TYR A 309 -2.11 3.05 -11.75
C TYR A 309 -1.21 3.62 -10.64
N THR A 310 -0.03 3.02 -10.41
CA THR A 310 0.97 3.58 -9.50
C THR A 310 2.37 3.16 -9.93
N THR A 311 3.30 4.10 -9.84
CA THR A 311 4.74 3.87 -9.98
C THR A 311 5.42 4.50 -8.77
N GLY A 312 6.37 3.83 -8.15
CA GLY A 312 7.01 4.39 -6.96
C GLY A 312 8.11 3.52 -6.39
N GLY A 313 8.78 4.05 -5.36
CA GLY A 313 9.93 3.41 -4.72
C GLY A 313 9.58 2.06 -4.10
N GLY A 314 10.13 0.99 -4.67
CA GLY A 314 10.57 -0.16 -3.90
C GLY A 314 11.83 0.26 -3.13
N GLY A 315 11.96 -0.11 -1.85
CA GLY A 315 13.12 0.24 -1.06
C GLY A 315 14.43 -0.18 -1.74
N GLY A 316 15.16 0.77 -2.32
CA GLY A 316 16.55 0.66 -2.78
C GLY A 316 16.79 -0.02 -4.11
N ASP A 317 16.13 -1.15 -4.35
CA ASP A 317 16.68 -2.09 -5.34
C ASP A 317 16.03 -2.02 -6.71
N ARG A 318 14.73 -1.69 -6.78
CA ARG A 318 13.95 -1.71 -8.04
C ARG A 318 12.84 -0.67 -8.03
N ILE A 319 12.45 -0.23 -9.22
CA ILE A 319 11.29 0.62 -9.43
C ILE A 319 10.04 -0.25 -9.42
N LYS A 320 9.15 -0.03 -8.45
CA LYS A 320 7.89 -0.76 -8.35
C LYS A 320 6.87 -0.14 -9.29
N VAL A 321 6.18 -0.99 -10.05
CA VAL A 321 5.11 -0.63 -10.97
C VAL A 321 3.88 -1.47 -10.65
N GLU A 322 2.84 -0.81 -10.14
CA GLU A 322 1.54 -1.42 -9.87
C GLU A 322 0.61 -1.20 -11.07
N LEU A 323 0.03 -2.29 -11.57
CA LEU A 323 -0.73 -2.29 -12.81
C LEU A 323 -1.83 -3.34 -12.81
N VAL A 324 -2.81 -3.20 -13.70
CA VAL A 324 -3.95 -4.13 -13.82
C VAL A 324 -3.47 -5.54 -14.19
N MET A 325 -2.67 -5.66 -15.26
CA MET A 325 -2.14 -6.93 -15.76
C MET A 325 -0.90 -6.66 -16.61
N VAL A 326 -0.03 -7.66 -16.77
CA VAL A 326 1.07 -7.62 -17.75
C VAL A 326 0.65 -8.42 -18.98
N ASP A 327 0.58 -7.78 -20.14
CA ASP A 327 0.49 -8.49 -21.43
C ASP A 327 1.88 -8.51 -22.12
N GLN A 328 1.99 -9.22 -23.25
CA GLN A 328 3.27 -9.33 -23.96
C GLN A 328 3.79 -7.96 -24.43
N ARG A 329 2.92 -7.10 -24.95
CA ARG A 329 3.31 -5.77 -25.46
C ARG A 329 3.89 -4.92 -24.33
N LEU A 330 3.25 -4.93 -23.16
CA LEU A 330 3.69 -4.17 -22.00
C LEU A 330 4.98 -4.75 -21.41
N PHE A 331 5.08 -6.09 -21.35
CA PHE A 331 6.30 -6.77 -20.97
C PHE A 331 7.49 -6.36 -21.85
N ASP A 332 7.33 -6.40 -23.18
CA ASP A 332 8.39 -6.03 -24.13
C ASP A 332 8.83 -4.57 -23.95
N ARG A 333 7.90 -3.65 -23.64
CA ARG A 333 8.23 -2.25 -23.32
C ARG A 333 9.07 -2.14 -22.05
N PHE A 334 8.76 -2.89 -20.99
CA PHE A 334 9.56 -2.90 -19.78
C PHE A 334 10.91 -3.61 -19.96
N ALA A 335 10.96 -4.68 -20.75
CA ALA A 335 12.20 -5.34 -21.13
C ALA A 335 13.16 -4.38 -21.85
N ALA A 336 12.65 -3.51 -22.72
CA ALA A 336 13.45 -2.49 -23.39
C ALA A 336 13.99 -1.40 -22.45
N ILE A 337 13.37 -1.18 -21.29
CA ILE A 337 13.84 -0.22 -20.27
C ILE A 337 14.88 -0.86 -19.35
N GLY A 338 14.72 -2.15 -19.04
CA GLY A 338 15.54 -2.89 -18.07
C GLY A 338 14.66 -3.59 -17.05
N ILE A 339 14.04 -4.69 -17.45
CA ILE A 339 13.08 -5.44 -16.61
C ILE A 339 13.69 -5.95 -15.30
N ASP A 340 15.01 -6.13 -15.24
CA ASP A 340 15.77 -6.50 -14.04
C ASP A 340 15.79 -5.39 -12.97
N ARG A 341 15.51 -4.13 -13.36
CA ARG A 341 15.43 -2.97 -12.46
C ARG A 341 14.00 -2.55 -12.13
N ILE A 342 13.01 -3.26 -12.65
CA ILE A 342 11.58 -2.96 -12.48
C ILE A 342 10.93 -4.12 -11.76
N ASP A 343 10.21 -3.84 -10.67
CA ASP A 343 9.36 -4.81 -9.98
C ASP A 343 7.92 -4.65 -10.45
N LEU A 344 7.42 -5.62 -11.22
CA LEU A 344 6.06 -5.61 -11.75
C LEU A 344 5.12 -6.25 -10.74
N GLU A 345 4.15 -5.49 -10.26
CA GLU A 345 3.09 -5.96 -9.37
C GLU A 345 1.73 -5.93 -10.06
N PRO A 346 1.44 -6.86 -10.99
CA PRO A 346 0.13 -6.95 -11.60
C PRO A 346 -0.91 -7.37 -10.55
N TRP A 347 -2.06 -6.73 -10.61
CA TRP A 347 -3.22 -7.08 -9.79
C TRP A 347 -3.89 -8.38 -10.26
N LEU A 348 -4.09 -8.53 -11.58
CA LEU A 348 -4.60 -9.74 -12.22
C LEU A 348 -3.43 -10.65 -12.61
N ARG A 349 -3.32 -11.80 -11.94
CA ARG A 349 -2.17 -12.71 -12.08
C ARG A 349 -2.57 -14.06 -12.67
N PRO A 350 -1.70 -14.71 -13.48
CA PRO A 350 -1.83 -16.12 -13.80
C PRO A 350 -1.86 -17.01 -12.54
N VAL A 351 -2.53 -18.16 -12.60
CA VAL A 351 -2.55 -19.19 -11.54
C VAL A 351 -2.12 -20.55 -12.04
#